data_AF-A0A7Y5BQG4-F1
#
_entry.id   AF-A0A7Y5BQG4-F1
#
_cell.length_a   1.000
_cell.length_b   1.000
_cell.length_c   1.000
_cell.angle_alpha   90.00
_cell.angle_beta   90.00
_cell.angle_gamma   90.00
#
_symmetry.space_group_name_H-M   'P 1'
#
loop_
_entity.id
_entity.type
_entity.pdbx_description
1 polymer ?
#
loop_
_entity_poly.entity_id
_entity_poly.type
_entity_poly.pdbx_seq_one_letter_code
_entity_poly.pdbx_strand_id
1 'polypeptide(L)' 'MQASAGAPWVGTLDNPIEYLADLGWQATLTQAGQPDAHYGRWTLPILPTQMPGIPHNWFVTAQKQP' A
#
# COMPACT_ATOMS: atom_id res chain seq x y z
N MET A 1 -10.35 -15.12 13.13
CA MET A 1 -9.59 -15.22 11.86
C MET A 1 -9.87 -13.93 11.09
N GLN A 2 -8.90 -13.24 10.48
CA GLN A 2 -9.03 -11.81 10.09
C GLN A 2 -10.33 -11.42 9.34
N ALA A 3 -10.91 -12.33 8.55
CA ALA A 3 -12.22 -12.15 7.91
C ALA A 3 -13.37 -11.87 8.89
N SER A 4 -13.42 -12.54 10.05
CA SER A 4 -14.42 -12.29 11.10
C SER A 4 -14.19 -10.98 11.86
N ALA A 5 -13.03 -10.34 11.66
CA ALA A 5 -12.68 -9.02 12.20
C ALA A 5 -12.87 -7.90 11.16
N GLY A 6 -13.53 -8.18 10.03
CA GLY A 6 -13.82 -7.19 8.99
C GLY A 6 -12.68 -6.94 8.00
N ALA A 7 -11.60 -7.74 8.04
CA ALA A 7 -10.50 -7.67 7.08
C ALA A 7 -10.37 -9.02 6.35
N PRO A 8 -11.23 -9.31 5.35
CA PRO A 8 -11.26 -10.60 4.69
C PRO A 8 -10.19 -10.79 3.61
N TRP A 9 -9.42 -9.75 3.27
CA TRP A 9 -8.31 -9.80 2.30
C TRP A 9 -8.66 -10.51 0.99
N VAL A 10 -9.83 -10.21 0.41
CA VAL A 10 -10.41 -10.93 -0.75
C VAL A 10 -9.71 -10.61 -2.08
N GLY A 11 -8.51 -10.04 -2.05
CA GLY A 11 -7.76 -9.67 -3.24
C GLY A 11 -6.34 -9.24 -2.92
N THR A 12 -5.48 -9.35 -3.93
CA THR A 12 -4.09 -8.89 -3.91
C THR A 12 -3.84 -8.04 -5.16
N LEU A 13 -2.85 -7.15 -5.09
CA LEU A 13 -2.38 -6.37 -6.22
C LEU A 13 -0.86 -6.31 -6.11
N ASP A 14 -0.15 -6.71 -7.16
CA ASP A 14 1.32 -6.86 -7.09
C ASP A 14 2.04 -5.54 -7.36
N ASN A 15 1.50 -4.70 -8.25
CA ASN A 15 2.07 -3.39 -8.58
C ASN A 15 0.97 -2.34 -8.75
N PRO A 16 0.53 -1.67 -7.67
CA PRO A 16 -0.46 -0.61 -7.74
C PRO A 16 -0.05 0.59 -8.59
N ILE A 17 1.25 0.89 -8.68
CA ILE A 17 1.74 2.04 -9.46
C ILE A 17 1.49 1.81 -10.95
N GLU A 18 1.99 0.70 -11.49
CA GLU A 18 1.84 0.37 -12.92
C GLU A 18 0.39 0.11 -13.27
N TYR A 19 -0.33 -0.69 -12.46
CA TYR A 19 -1.73 -1.00 -12.72
C TYR A 19 -2.61 0.27 -12.81
N LEU A 20 -2.40 1.23 -11.92
CA LEU A 20 -3.16 2.49 -11.95
C LEU A 20 -2.70 3.42 -13.07
N ALA A 21 -1.41 3.42 -13.40
CA ALA A 21 -0.87 4.16 -14.53
C ALA A 21 -1.48 3.72 -15.87
N ASP A 22 -1.63 2.41 -16.09
CA ASP A 22 -2.29 1.84 -17.27
C ASP A 22 -3.76 2.29 -17.39
N LEU A 23 -4.38 2.64 -16.26
CA LEU A 23 -5.74 3.18 -16.19
C LEU A 23 -5.79 4.71 -16.23
N GLY A 24 -4.66 5.38 -16.49
CA GLY A 24 -4.56 6.84 -16.57
C GLY A 24 -4.59 7.53 -15.21
N TRP A 25 -4.05 6.91 -14.17
CA TRP A 25 -3.91 7.51 -12.84
C TRP A 25 -2.43 7.59 -12.46
N GLN A 26 -2.06 8.66 -11.76
CA GLN A 26 -0.78 8.74 -11.08
C GLN A 26 -0.97 8.38 -9.62
N ALA A 27 -0.27 7.34 -9.16
CA ALA A 27 -0.37 6.84 -7.80
C ALA A 27 0.90 7.10 -6.98
N THR A 28 0.75 7.19 -5.67
CA THR A 28 1.82 7.18 -4.68
C THR A 28 1.52 6.12 -3.61
N LEU A 29 2.59 5.51 -3.10
CA LEU A 29 2.50 4.48 -2.07
C LEU A 29 3.04 5.01 -0.75
N THR A 30 2.30 4.76 0.31
CA THR A 30 2.81 4.74 1.66
C THR A 30 2.47 3.40 2.31
N GLN A 31 2.94 3.15 3.53
CA GLN A 31 2.62 1.95 4.28
C GLN A 31 2.65 2.25 5.78
N ALA A 32 2.13 1.31 6.56
CA ALA A 32 2.19 1.42 8.00
C ALA A 32 3.64 1.64 8.47
N GLY A 33 3.84 2.66 9.30
CA GLY A 33 5.16 3.06 9.79
C GLY A 33 5.88 4.13 8.96
N GLN A 34 5.49 4.41 7.72
CA GLN A 34 6.06 5.54 6.97
C GLN A 34 5.73 6.88 7.63
N PRO A 35 6.50 7.96 7.42
CA PRO A 35 6.35 9.23 8.14
C PRO A 35 4.93 9.83 8.14
N ASP A 36 4.20 9.67 7.04
CA ASP A 36 2.82 10.12 6.85
C ASP A 36 1.75 9.16 7.41
N ALA A 37 2.15 7.95 7.82
CA ALA A 37 1.28 6.88 8.33
C ALA A 37 1.77 6.25 9.67
N HIS A 38 2.78 6.83 10.33
CA HIS A 38 3.42 6.25 11.52
C HIS A 38 2.61 6.50 12.80
N TYR A 39 2.22 7.75 13.05
CA TYR A 39 1.44 8.21 14.21
C TYR A 39 1.93 7.71 15.59
N GLY A 40 3.22 7.33 15.72
CA GLY A 40 3.81 6.81 16.95
C GLY A 40 3.36 5.39 17.32
N ARG A 41 2.67 4.68 16.44
CA ARG A 41 2.08 3.35 16.71
C ARG A 41 2.89 2.19 16.15
N TRP A 42 3.78 2.45 15.19
CA TRP A 42 4.58 1.43 14.55
C TRP A 42 5.87 1.20 15.31
N THR A 43 6.16 -0.06 15.62
CA THR A 43 7.33 -0.45 16.45
C THR A 43 8.35 -1.30 15.70
N LEU A 44 8.06 -1.64 14.44
CA LEU A 44 8.89 -2.49 13.59
C LEU A 44 9.75 -1.64 12.64
N PRO A 45 10.80 -2.20 12.04
CA PRO A 45 11.55 -1.52 10.99
C PRO A 45 10.63 -1.07 9.84
N ILE A 46 10.93 0.09 9.28
CA ILE A 46 10.22 0.64 8.13
C ILE A 46 11.00 0.26 6.88
N LEU A 47 10.40 -0.56 6.01
CA LEU A 47 11.01 -0.97 4.74
C LEU A 47 10.61 0.01 3.62
N PRO A 48 11.38 0.08 2.52
CA PRO A 48 10.94 0.78 1.31
C PRO A 48 9.66 0.15 0.75
N THR A 49 8.72 0.98 0.27
CA THR A 49 7.43 0.53 -0.27
C THR A 49 7.53 -0.28 -1.56
N GLN A 50 8.69 -0.27 -2.23
CA GLN A 50 8.95 -1.01 -3.48
C GLN A 50 10.09 -2.02 -3.34
N MET A 51 10.42 -2.42 -2.11
CA MET A 51 11.46 -3.45 -1.90
C MET A 51 11.04 -4.78 -2.57
N PRO A 52 11.86 -5.37 -3.45
CA PRO A 52 11.50 -6.59 -4.15
C PRO A 52 11.55 -7.81 -3.22
N GLY A 53 10.74 -8.83 -3.53
CA GLY A 53 10.79 -10.14 -2.87
C GLY A 53 10.21 -10.20 -1.46
N ILE A 54 9.45 -9.18 -1.04
CA ILE A 54 8.74 -9.18 0.24
C ILE A 54 7.23 -8.94 0.04
N PRO A 55 6.37 -9.49 0.92
CA PRO A 55 4.97 -9.09 0.97
C PRO A 55 4.83 -7.62 1.39
N HIS A 56 3.92 -6.90 0.75
CA HIS A 56 3.65 -5.49 1.05
C HIS A 56 2.21 -5.27 1.52
N ASN A 57 2.04 -4.27 2.39
CA ASN A 57 0.76 -3.69 2.74
C ASN A 57 0.79 -2.19 2.45
N TRP A 58 0.14 -1.76 1.36
CA TRP A 58 0.15 -0.37 0.95
C TRP A 58 -1.11 0.38 1.37
N PHE A 59 -0.92 1.67 1.67
CA PHE A 59 -1.95 2.67 1.44
C PHE A 59 -1.63 3.37 0.13
N VAL A 60 -2.61 3.40 -0.77
CA VAL A 60 -2.45 3.93 -2.13
C VAL A 60 -3.27 5.20 -2.27
N THR A 61 -2.62 6.29 -2.66
CA THR A 61 -3.29 7.54 -3.06
C THR A 61 -3.08 7.71 -4.56
N ALA A 62 -4.12 8.04 -5.32
CA ALA A 62 -4.02 8.23 -6.76
C ALA A 62 -4.81 9.42 -7.26
N GLN A 63 -4.30 10.08 -8.31
CA GLN A 63 -4.92 11.21 -9.00
C GLN A 63 -5.10 10.90 -10.49
N LYS A 64 -6.31 11.12 -10.99
CA LYS A 64 -6.63 10.89 -12.41
C LYS A 64 -5.86 11.88 -13.27
N GLN A 65 -5.20 11.38 -14.29
CA GLN A 65 -4.51 12.23 -15.26
C GLN A 65 -5.51 12.76 -16.31
N PRO A 66 -5.28 13.98 -16.84
CA PRO A 66 -6.14 14.59 -17.87
C PRO A 66 -6.29 13.76 -19.14
#